data_AF-A0A923Q4G8-F1
#
_entry.id   AF-A0A923Q4G8-F1
#
_cell.length_a   1.000
_cell.length_b   1.000
_cell.length_c   1.000
_cell.angle_alpha   90.00
_cell.angle_beta   90.00
_cell.angle_gamma   90.00
#
_symmetry.space_group_name_H-M   'P 1'
#
loop_
_entity.id
_entity.type
_entity.pdbx_description
1 polymer ?
#
loop_
_entity_poly.entity_id
_entity_poly.type
_entity_poly.pdbx_seq_one_letter_code
_entity_poly.pdbx_strand_id
1 'polypeptide(L)'
;CLVVESEGTANTLMTMGFTKRNNCILMGAQGVPSNGVRGWCKLIQDELDVPMYFFGDLDAYTMQNIFRTLKAGSAASLIRNADFSAPNVRFLGVLPEDVKKYDLPHYKVKESDPQEARQLKKARDVLENDPFFLDKKNKNLADILRFLIKEKIRCEQQSYFSVDPNDPIKTEKIILEKIKRGSYV
;
A
#
# COMPACT_ATOMS: atom_id res chain seq x y z
N CYS A 1 1.75 -1.04 13.76
CA CYS A 1 1.31 -2.18 12.94
C CYS A 1 1.73 -1.95 11.49
N LEU A 2 2.36 -2.93 10.85
CA LEU A 2 2.73 -2.93 9.44
C LEU A 2 1.90 -3.99 8.73
N VAL A 3 0.99 -3.55 7.86
CA VAL A 3 0.20 -4.40 6.96
C VAL A 3 0.93 -4.45 5.63
N VAL A 4 1.21 -5.64 5.13
CA VAL A 4 1.97 -5.90 3.90
C VAL A 4 1.04 -6.52 2.88
N GLU A 5 1.03 -6.00 1.66
CA GLU A 5 0.12 -6.46 0.60
C GLU A 5 0.25 -7.96 0.32
N SER A 6 1.47 -8.40 -0.01
CA SER A 6 1.78 -9.81 -0.23
C SER A 6 2.15 -10.53 1.07
N GLU A 7 1.50 -11.67 1.33
CA GLU A 7 1.88 -12.57 2.41
C GLU A 7 3.31 -13.09 2.24
N GLY A 8 3.75 -13.34 1.00
CA GLY A 8 5.13 -13.78 0.72
C GLY A 8 6.15 -12.79 1.27
N THR A 9 5.95 -11.49 1.02
CA THR A 9 6.82 -10.44 1.55
C THR A 9 6.71 -10.29 3.06
N ALA A 10 5.52 -10.45 3.63
CA ALA A 10 5.34 -10.45 5.09
C ALA A 10 6.14 -11.60 5.75
N ASN A 11 6.07 -12.80 5.16
CA ASN A 11 6.83 -13.96 5.61
C ASN A 11 8.34 -13.73 5.48
N THR A 12 8.81 -13.14 4.36
CA THR A 12 10.22 -12.75 4.20
C THR A 12 10.68 -11.82 5.32
N LEU A 13 9.94 -10.74 5.60
CA LEU A 13 10.27 -9.82 6.70
C LEU A 13 10.30 -10.52 8.06
N MET A 14 9.32 -11.40 8.32
CA MET A 14 9.27 -12.20 9.54
C MET A 14 10.50 -13.11 9.68
N THR A 15 10.84 -13.87 8.64
CA THR A 15 12.00 -14.76 8.61
C THR A 15 13.31 -14.00 8.79
N MET A 16 13.43 -12.81 8.21
CA MET A 16 14.59 -11.93 8.41
C MET A 16 14.69 -11.41 9.85
N GLY A 17 13.66 -11.57 10.69
CA GLY A 17 13.66 -11.16 12.09
C GLY A 17 13.11 -9.76 12.34
N PHE A 18 12.31 -9.20 11.42
CA PHE A 18 11.75 -7.85 11.53
C PHE A 18 11.01 -7.64 12.87
N THR A 19 10.18 -8.60 13.28
CA THR A 19 9.43 -8.55 14.55
C THR A 19 10.28 -8.82 15.79
N LYS A 20 11.48 -9.40 15.63
CA LYS A 20 12.43 -9.61 16.75
C LYS A 20 13.21 -8.33 17.04
N ARG A 21 13.52 -7.54 16.02
CA ARG A 21 14.26 -6.27 16.14
C ARG A 21 13.37 -5.07 16.39
N ASN A 22 12.11 -5.14 15.98
CA ASN A 22 11.16 -4.04 16.07
C ASN A 22 9.94 -4.46 16.86
N ASN A 23 9.54 -3.66 17.86
CA ASN A 23 8.31 -3.87 18.60
C ASN A 23 7.10 -3.51 17.72
N CYS A 24 6.68 -4.45 16.87
CA CYS A 24 5.65 -4.22 15.88
C CYS A 24 4.78 -5.45 15.66
N ILE A 25 3.54 -5.20 15.26
CA ILE A 25 2.67 -6.20 14.63
C ILE A 25 2.95 -6.18 13.13
N LEU A 26 3.18 -7.36 12.55
CA LEU A 26 3.37 -7.58 11.11
C LEU A 26 2.22 -8.45 10.59
N MET A 27 1.53 -8.02 9.54
CA MET A 27 0.35 -8.70 8.99
C MET A 27 0.43 -8.77 7.46
N GLY A 28 0.19 -9.93 6.86
CA GLY A 28 0.02 -10.08 5.41
C GLY A 28 -1.45 -9.97 4.98
N ALA A 29 -1.75 -9.19 3.94
CA ALA A 29 -3.12 -8.96 3.46
C ALA A 29 -3.58 -9.96 2.38
N GLN A 30 -2.64 -10.62 1.68
CA GLN A 30 -2.91 -11.53 0.54
C GLN A 30 -3.68 -10.85 -0.60
N GLY A 31 -3.28 -9.63 -0.97
CA GLY A 31 -3.96 -8.83 -1.99
C GLY A 31 -5.16 -8.07 -1.42
N VAL A 32 -6.36 -8.20 -2.02
CA VAL A 32 -7.56 -7.51 -1.52
C VAL A 32 -7.92 -8.09 -0.15
N PRO A 33 -7.91 -7.29 0.92
CA PRO A 33 -7.95 -7.82 2.28
C PRO A 33 -9.33 -8.42 2.58
N SER A 34 -9.32 -9.65 3.08
CA SER A 34 -10.53 -10.34 3.54
C SER A 34 -11.18 -9.61 4.73
N ASN A 35 -12.43 -9.94 5.05
CA ASN A 35 -13.07 -9.41 6.25
C ASN A 35 -12.30 -9.75 7.53
N GLY A 36 -11.58 -10.88 7.58
CA GLY A 36 -10.72 -11.25 8.71
C GLY A 36 -9.54 -10.30 8.86
N VAL A 37 -8.80 -10.03 7.78
CA VAL A 37 -7.68 -9.07 7.77
C VAL A 37 -8.16 -7.68 8.16
N ARG A 38 -9.29 -7.24 7.59
CA ARG A 38 -9.90 -5.95 7.87
C ARG A 38 -10.38 -5.81 9.32
N GLY A 39 -10.99 -6.88 9.87
CA GLY A 39 -11.43 -6.93 11.26
C GLY A 39 -10.26 -6.85 12.23
N TRP A 40 -9.16 -7.56 11.97
CA TRP A 40 -7.94 -7.43 12.75
C TRP A 40 -7.34 -6.03 12.67
N CYS A 41 -7.31 -5.42 11.49
CA CYS A 41 -6.85 -4.03 11.35
C CYS A 41 -7.73 -3.07 12.16
N LYS A 42 -9.06 -3.21 12.09
CA LYS A 42 -9.99 -2.39 12.89
C LYS A 42 -9.75 -2.56 14.38
N LEU A 43 -9.68 -3.81 14.86
CA LEU A 43 -9.43 -4.12 16.27
C LEU A 43 -8.09 -3.54 16.76
N ILE A 44 -7.02 -3.70 15.99
CA ILE A 44 -5.70 -3.12 16.32
C ILE A 44 -5.78 -1.59 16.39
N GLN A 45 -6.50 -0.98 15.46
CA GLN A 45 -6.63 0.48 15.41
C GLN A 45 -7.42 1.02 16.62
N ASP A 46 -8.51 0.36 16.98
CA ASP A 46 -9.40 0.83 18.05
C ASP A 46 -8.85 0.54 19.45
N GLU A 47 -8.29 -0.66 19.65
CA GLU A 47 -7.96 -1.15 20.99
C GLU A 47 -6.50 -0.88 21.40
N LEU A 48 -5.58 -0.75 20.44
CA LEU A 48 -4.15 -0.63 20.75
C LEU A 48 -3.58 0.78 20.54
N ASP A 49 -4.33 1.68 19.89
CA ASP A 49 -3.89 3.05 19.54
C ASP A 49 -2.47 3.11 18.95
N VAL A 50 -2.11 2.11 18.14
CA VAL A 50 -0.79 2.03 17.50
C VAL A 50 -0.84 2.57 16.08
N PRO A 51 0.19 3.31 15.61
CA PRO A 51 0.28 3.72 14.22
C PRO A 51 0.21 2.54 13.26
N MET A 52 -0.60 2.66 12.20
CA MET A 52 -0.79 1.62 11.20
C MET A 52 -0.33 2.08 9.82
N TYR A 53 0.49 1.25 9.18
CA TYR A 53 1.08 1.52 7.88
C TYR A 53 0.76 0.36 6.93
N PHE A 54 0.41 0.70 5.69
CA PHE A 54 0.24 -0.25 4.61
C PHE A 54 1.44 -0.18 3.67
N PHE A 55 2.17 -1.28 3.56
CA PHE A 55 3.28 -1.49 2.63
C PHE A 55 2.77 -2.35 1.48
N GLY A 56 2.78 -1.80 0.27
CA GLY A 56 2.16 -2.38 -0.91
C GLY A 56 2.82 -1.92 -2.20
N ASP A 57 2.31 -2.38 -3.32
CA ASP A 57 2.84 -2.03 -4.63
C ASP A 57 2.48 -0.59 -5.03
N LEU A 58 3.35 0.04 -5.83
CA LEU A 58 3.02 1.25 -6.57
C LEU A 58 2.35 0.85 -7.88
N ASP A 59 1.06 0.55 -7.80
CA ASP A 59 0.23 0.36 -8.98
C ASP A 59 -1.23 0.81 -8.76
N ALA A 60 -1.97 0.83 -9.87
CA ALA A 60 -3.35 1.29 -9.87
C ALA A 60 -4.29 0.31 -9.14
N TYR A 61 -4.00 -0.99 -9.15
CA TYR A 61 -4.82 -2.02 -8.53
C TYR A 61 -4.73 -1.96 -7.00
N THR A 62 -3.53 -1.82 -6.46
CA THR A 62 -3.26 -1.65 -5.03
C THR A 62 -3.98 -0.43 -4.49
N MET A 63 -3.82 0.72 -5.15
CA MET A 63 -4.46 1.96 -4.70
C MET A 63 -6.00 1.85 -4.70
N GLN A 64 -6.59 1.34 -5.78
CA GLN A 64 -8.05 1.37 -5.97
C GLN A 64 -8.79 0.21 -5.29
N ASN A 65 -8.21 -0.99 -5.20
CA ASN A 65 -8.93 -2.18 -4.75
C ASN A 65 -8.41 -2.71 -3.41
N ILE A 66 -7.13 -2.52 -3.09
CA ILE A 66 -6.52 -3.06 -1.87
C ILE A 66 -6.54 -2.00 -0.77
N PHE A 67 -5.76 -0.93 -0.94
CA PHE A 67 -5.61 0.11 0.07
C PHE A 67 -6.92 0.87 0.33
N ARG A 68 -7.64 1.25 -0.72
CA ARG A 68 -8.98 1.86 -0.62
C ARG A 68 -9.95 0.98 0.18
N THR A 69 -9.96 -0.34 -0.05
CA THR A 69 -10.82 -1.27 0.69
C THR A 69 -10.42 -1.39 2.15
N LEU A 70 -9.12 -1.38 2.46
CA LEU A 70 -8.65 -1.39 3.84
C LEU A 70 -9.04 -0.10 4.57
N LYS A 71 -8.83 1.06 3.95
CA LYS A 71 -9.02 2.38 4.56
C LYS A 71 -10.48 2.82 4.65
N ALA A 72 -11.27 2.58 3.61
CA ALA A 72 -12.65 3.09 3.49
C ALA A 72 -13.71 1.98 3.36
N GLY A 73 -13.30 0.72 3.39
CA GLY A 73 -14.18 -0.43 3.22
C GLY A 73 -14.59 -0.68 1.76
N SER A 74 -15.40 -1.71 1.54
CA SER A 74 -15.85 -2.10 0.20
C SER A 74 -17.01 -1.22 -0.25
N ALA A 75 -16.96 -0.72 -1.49
CA ALA A 75 -18.08 0.03 -2.10
C ALA A 75 -19.38 -0.78 -2.12
N ALA A 76 -19.30 -2.12 -2.16
CA ALA A 76 -20.44 -3.02 -2.22
C ALA A 76 -21.07 -3.36 -0.84
N SER A 77 -20.51 -2.86 0.27
CA SER A 77 -20.98 -3.22 1.62
C SER A 77 -20.90 -2.06 2.60
N LEU A 78 -21.54 -0.93 2.26
CA LEU A 78 -21.53 0.30 3.05
C LEU A 78 -21.94 0.09 4.52
N ILE A 79 -22.96 -0.72 4.78
CA ILE A 79 -23.46 -0.98 6.15
C ILE A 79 -22.40 -1.64 7.04
N ARG A 80 -21.60 -2.56 6.49
CA ARG A 80 -20.56 -3.29 7.25
C ARG A 80 -19.22 -2.55 7.27
N ASN A 81 -19.07 -1.45 6.55
CA ASN A 81 -17.77 -0.78 6.48
C ASN A 81 -17.34 -0.17 7.82
N ALA A 82 -18.30 0.20 8.69
CA ALA A 82 -18.00 0.67 10.04
C ALA A 82 -17.19 -0.35 10.85
N ASP A 83 -17.47 -1.65 10.67
CA ASP A 83 -16.85 -2.73 11.44
C ASP A 83 -15.55 -3.26 10.80
N PHE A 84 -15.29 -2.91 9.53
CA PHE A 84 -14.22 -3.50 8.73
C PHE A 84 -13.39 -2.46 7.94
N SER A 85 -13.33 -1.21 8.36
CA SER A 85 -12.44 -0.22 7.74
C SER A 85 -11.48 0.35 8.77
N ALA A 86 -10.22 0.51 8.39
CA ALA A 86 -9.17 1.09 9.21
C ALA A 86 -8.83 2.50 8.68
N PRO A 87 -9.66 3.54 8.98
CA PRO A 87 -9.50 4.88 8.41
C PRO A 87 -8.15 5.55 8.72
N ASN A 88 -7.47 5.17 9.80
CA ASN A 88 -6.20 5.75 10.22
C ASN A 88 -4.98 5.11 9.56
N VAL A 89 -5.18 4.04 8.75
CA VAL A 89 -4.08 3.43 8.01
C VAL A 89 -3.47 4.42 7.00
N ARG A 90 -2.14 4.44 6.98
CA ARG A 90 -1.33 5.31 6.11
C ARG A 90 -0.62 4.48 5.05
N PHE A 91 -0.63 4.92 3.81
CA PHE A 91 0.07 4.28 2.71
C PHE A 91 1.57 4.58 2.82
N LEU A 92 2.34 3.58 3.23
CA LEU A 92 3.79 3.71 3.38
C LEU A 92 4.51 3.64 2.03
N GLY A 93 3.89 2.99 1.05
CA GLY A 93 4.45 2.83 -0.27
C GLY A 93 4.74 1.38 -0.62
N VAL A 94 5.30 1.13 -1.79
CA VAL A 94 6.10 2.02 -2.65
C VAL A 94 5.40 3.35 -3.03
N LEU A 95 6.03 4.49 -2.73
CA LEU A 95 5.58 5.82 -3.15
C LEU A 95 6.24 6.21 -4.49
N PRO A 96 5.63 7.09 -5.28
CA PRO A 96 6.23 7.62 -6.51
C PRO A 96 7.67 8.12 -6.36
N GLU A 97 7.94 8.84 -5.26
CA GLU A 97 9.26 9.39 -4.94
C GLU A 97 10.30 8.31 -4.61
N ASP A 98 9.86 7.16 -4.10
CA ASP A 98 10.76 6.07 -3.71
C ASP A 98 11.42 5.43 -4.93
N VAL A 99 10.69 5.33 -6.05
CA VAL A 99 11.19 4.74 -7.29
C VAL A 99 12.48 5.42 -7.73
N LYS A 100 12.50 6.76 -7.71
CA LYS A 100 13.69 7.54 -8.07
C LYS A 100 14.71 7.59 -6.94
N LYS A 101 14.26 7.74 -5.69
CA LYS A 101 15.15 7.90 -4.52
C LYS A 101 16.04 6.67 -4.28
N TYR A 102 15.49 5.48 -4.49
CA TYR A 102 16.17 4.22 -4.22
C TYR A 102 16.55 3.44 -5.50
N ASP A 103 16.40 4.06 -6.67
CA ASP A 103 16.63 3.43 -7.98
C ASP A 103 15.91 2.08 -8.12
N LEU A 104 14.63 2.06 -7.74
CA LEU A 104 13.87 0.81 -7.66
C LEU A 104 13.59 0.26 -9.06
N PRO A 105 13.80 -1.06 -9.27
CA PRO A 105 13.30 -1.75 -10.44
C PRO A 105 11.80 -1.52 -10.61
N HIS A 106 11.41 -1.04 -11.78
CA HIS A 106 10.02 -0.73 -12.12
C HIS A 106 9.73 -1.16 -13.56
N TYR A 107 8.45 -1.40 -13.84
CA TYR A 107 7.99 -1.82 -15.16
C TYR A 107 7.19 -0.71 -15.82
N LYS A 108 7.32 -0.58 -17.14
CA LYS A 108 6.49 0.32 -17.93
C LYS A 108 5.18 -0.36 -18.30
N VAL A 109 4.09 0.38 -18.12
CA VAL A 109 2.74 0.01 -18.50
C VAL A 109 2.58 0.29 -20.00
N LYS A 110 2.39 -0.76 -20.79
CA LYS A 110 2.17 -0.73 -22.25
C LYS A 110 0.68 -0.59 -22.54
N GLU A 111 0.28 0.54 -23.12
CA GLU A 111 -1.10 0.74 -23.56
C GLU A 111 -1.54 -0.21 -24.68
N SER A 112 -0.60 -0.83 -25.39
CA SER A 112 -0.90 -1.88 -26.36
C SER A 112 -1.43 -3.16 -25.69
N ASP A 113 -1.16 -3.37 -24.40
CA ASP A 113 -1.73 -4.47 -23.64
C ASP A 113 -3.17 -4.13 -23.22
N PRO A 114 -4.18 -4.90 -23.66
CA PRO A 114 -5.58 -4.61 -23.35
C PRO A 114 -5.90 -4.60 -21.85
N GLN A 115 -5.21 -5.42 -21.05
CA GLN A 115 -5.42 -5.46 -19.60
C GLN A 115 -4.88 -4.18 -18.95
N GLU A 116 -3.68 -3.76 -19.33
CA GLU A 116 -3.05 -2.56 -18.79
C GLU A 116 -3.78 -1.28 -19.20
N ALA A 117 -4.22 -1.19 -20.46
CA ALA A 117 -5.07 -0.09 -20.93
C ALA A 117 -6.39 -0.01 -20.14
N ARG A 118 -7.01 -1.16 -19.83
CA ARG A 118 -8.22 -1.22 -18.99
C ARG A 118 -7.96 -0.74 -17.57
N GLN A 119 -6.81 -1.07 -16.98
CA GLN A 119 -6.45 -0.59 -15.64
C GLN A 119 -6.26 0.94 -15.62
N LEU A 120 -5.59 1.51 -16.63
CA LEU A 120 -5.45 2.96 -16.75
C LEU A 120 -6.79 3.67 -16.93
N LYS A 121 -7.69 3.09 -17.73
CA LYS A 121 -9.07 3.62 -17.88
C LYS A 121 -9.82 3.57 -16.55
N LYS A 122 -9.71 2.47 -15.81
CA LYS A 122 -10.35 2.32 -14.49
C LYS A 122 -9.78 3.33 -13.48
N ALA A 123 -8.47 3.56 -13.50
CA ALA A 123 -7.83 4.55 -12.65
C ALA A 123 -8.35 5.97 -12.89
N ARG A 124 -8.59 6.35 -14.15
CA ARG A 124 -9.22 7.63 -14.50
C ARG A 124 -10.67 7.71 -14.00
N ASP A 125 -11.45 6.66 -14.26
CA ASP A 125 -12.84 6.55 -13.80
C ASP A 125 -12.95 6.69 -12.27
N VAL A 126 -12.10 6.01 -11.52
CA VAL A 126 -12.10 6.08 -10.05
C VAL A 126 -11.68 7.45 -9.52
N LEU A 127 -10.76 8.16 -10.20
CA LEU A 127 -10.41 9.54 -9.85
C LEU A 127 -11.54 10.54 -10.07
N GLU A 128 -12.42 10.26 -11.03
CA GLU A 128 -13.54 11.14 -11.40
C GLU A 128 -14.81 10.81 -10.62
N ASN A 129 -15.02 9.54 -10.27
CA ASN A 129 -16.32 9.05 -9.79
C ASN A 129 -16.31 8.48 -8.36
N ASP A 130 -15.18 8.06 -7.81
CA ASP A 130 -15.15 7.45 -6.46
C ASP A 130 -15.07 8.53 -5.36
N PRO A 131 -16.07 8.63 -4.46
CA PRO A 131 -16.08 9.61 -3.38
C PRO A 131 -14.81 9.58 -2.51
N PHE A 132 -14.17 8.42 -2.38
CA PHE A 132 -12.92 8.29 -1.63
C PHE A 132 -11.80 9.14 -2.22
N PHE A 133 -11.61 9.12 -3.54
CA PHE A 133 -10.54 9.87 -4.22
C PHE A 133 -10.93 11.33 -4.52
N LEU A 134 -12.23 11.63 -4.53
CA LEU A 134 -12.74 13.00 -4.61
C LEU A 134 -12.61 13.78 -3.29
N ASP A 135 -12.58 13.08 -2.15
CA ASP A 135 -12.39 13.72 -0.84
C ASP A 135 -11.00 14.37 -0.74
N LYS A 136 -10.97 15.66 -0.38
CA LYS A 136 -9.75 16.45 -0.16
C LYS A 136 -8.82 15.82 0.87
N LYS A 137 -9.35 15.07 1.85
CA LYS A 137 -8.55 14.35 2.85
C LYS A 137 -7.65 13.28 2.22
N ASN A 138 -8.05 12.72 1.09
CA ASN A 138 -7.33 11.68 0.37
C ASN A 138 -6.59 12.23 -0.86
N LYS A 139 -6.41 13.55 -0.97
CA LYS A 139 -5.78 14.21 -2.12
C LYS A 139 -4.43 13.59 -2.49
N ASN A 140 -3.59 13.33 -1.48
CA ASN A 140 -2.27 12.74 -1.71
C ASN A 140 -2.35 11.31 -2.30
N LEU A 141 -3.38 10.53 -1.94
CA LEU A 141 -3.63 9.21 -2.53
C LEU A 141 -4.13 9.32 -3.98
N ALA A 142 -4.99 10.32 -4.25
CA ALA A 142 -5.41 10.64 -5.61
C ALA A 142 -4.22 11.14 -6.47
N ASP A 143 -3.27 11.87 -5.88
CA ASP A 143 -2.05 12.31 -6.57
C ASP A 143 -1.14 11.13 -6.95
N ILE A 144 -1.08 10.07 -6.14
CA ILE A 144 -0.40 8.82 -6.51
C ILE A 144 -1.07 8.19 -7.75
N LEU A 145 -2.40 8.12 -7.79
CA LEU A 145 -3.12 7.61 -8.97
C LEU A 145 -2.89 8.49 -10.22
N ARG A 146 -2.89 9.82 -10.07
CA ARG A 146 -2.57 10.74 -11.18
C ARG A 146 -1.15 10.50 -11.70
N PHE A 147 -0.19 10.30 -10.80
CA PHE A 147 1.18 9.94 -11.15
C PHE A 147 1.22 8.64 -11.96
N LEU A 148 0.55 7.58 -11.50
CA LEU A 148 0.50 6.28 -12.19
C LEU A 148 -0.07 6.39 -13.61
N ILE A 149 -1.12 7.19 -13.80
CA ILE A 149 -1.74 7.42 -15.11
C ILE A 149 -0.80 8.19 -16.05
N LYS A 150 -0.04 9.15 -15.50
CA LYS A 150 0.86 10.01 -16.27
C LYS A 150 2.15 9.29 -16.65
N GLU A 151 2.85 8.76 -15.65
CA GLU A 151 4.17 8.16 -15.84
C GLU A 151 4.09 6.74 -16.39
N LYS A 152 2.94 6.07 -16.26
CA LYS A 152 2.69 4.72 -16.78
C LYS A 152 3.78 3.74 -16.32
N ILE A 153 4.10 3.78 -15.03
CA ILE A 153 5.01 2.85 -14.39
C ILE A 153 4.29 2.09 -13.29
N ARG A 154 4.79 0.89 -12.98
CA ARG A 154 4.43 0.12 -11.79
C ARG A 154 5.70 -0.32 -11.06
N CYS A 155 5.67 -0.38 -9.74
CA CYS A 155 6.81 -0.83 -8.94
C CYS A 155 6.33 -1.73 -7.81
N GLU A 156 6.88 -2.94 -7.75
CA GLU A 156 6.53 -3.94 -6.74
C GLU A 156 7.19 -3.58 -5.40
N GLN A 157 6.52 -3.86 -4.27
CA GLN A 157 7.10 -3.69 -2.94
C GLN A 157 8.38 -4.51 -2.73
N GLN A 158 8.53 -5.62 -3.46
CA GLN A 158 9.71 -6.46 -3.47
C GLN A 158 10.93 -5.74 -4.05
N SER A 159 10.74 -4.70 -4.87
CA SER A 159 11.84 -3.91 -5.43
C SER A 159 12.74 -3.31 -4.36
N TYR A 160 12.24 -3.07 -3.15
CA TYR A 160 13.07 -2.61 -2.03
C TYR A 160 14.18 -3.59 -1.63
N PHE A 161 14.01 -4.90 -1.84
CA PHE A 161 15.05 -5.90 -1.54
C PHE A 161 16.22 -5.86 -2.52
N SER A 162 16.07 -5.17 -3.66
CA SER A 162 17.19 -4.94 -4.59
C SER A 162 18.10 -3.80 -4.14
N VAL A 163 17.66 -2.98 -3.17
CA VAL A 163 18.44 -1.86 -2.66
C VAL A 163 19.55 -2.40 -1.78
N ASP A 164 20.80 -2.18 -2.19
CA ASP A 164 22.00 -2.57 -1.45
C ASP A 164 22.02 -4.05 -1.01
N PRO A 165 22.24 -5.00 -1.94
CA PRO A 165 22.16 -6.44 -1.67
C PRO A 165 23.13 -6.96 -0.61
N ASN A 166 24.14 -6.17 -0.25
CA ASN A 166 25.13 -6.52 0.77
C ASN A 166 24.61 -6.27 2.20
N ASP A 167 23.55 -5.46 2.36
CA ASP A 167 22.93 -5.17 3.65
C ASP A 167 21.63 -5.99 3.81
N PRO A 168 21.68 -7.13 4.54
CA PRO A 168 20.54 -8.05 4.63
C PRO A 168 19.34 -7.46 5.35
N ILE A 169 19.44 -6.28 5.96
CA ILE A 169 18.32 -5.59 6.61
C ILE A 169 18.03 -4.23 5.97
N LYS A 170 18.49 -3.99 4.72
CA LYS A 170 18.30 -2.70 4.05
C LYS A 170 16.83 -2.32 3.91
N THR A 171 16.00 -3.23 3.43
CA THR A 171 14.55 -3.01 3.29
C THR A 171 13.92 -2.59 4.62
N GLU A 172 14.30 -3.25 5.72
CA GLU A 172 13.84 -2.88 7.06
C GLU A 172 14.29 -1.46 7.44
N LYS A 173 15.56 -1.12 7.22
CA LYS A 173 16.09 0.23 7.49
C LYS A 173 15.32 1.30 6.70
N ILE A 174 14.99 1.03 5.44
CA ILE A 174 14.22 1.95 4.60
C ILE A 174 12.80 2.13 5.13
N ILE A 175 12.09 1.03 5.45
CA ILE A 175 10.75 1.08 6.06
C ILE A 175 10.76 1.93 7.32
N LEU A 176 11.72 1.69 8.22
CA LEU A 176 11.85 2.44 9.48
C LEU A 176 12.22 3.90 9.26
N GLU A 177 13.10 4.21 8.30
CA GLU A 177 13.47 5.58 7.94
C GLU A 177 12.24 6.34 7.41
N LYS A 178 11.47 5.75 6.50
CA LYS A 178 10.26 6.36 5.95
C LYS A 178 9.24 6.66 7.05
N ILE A 179 9.02 5.73 7.97
CA ILE A 179 8.14 5.94 9.14
C ILE A 179 8.65 7.09 10.01
N LYS A 180 9.95 7.11 10.35
CA LYS A 180 10.57 8.16 11.19
C LYS A 180 10.50 9.54 10.55
N ARG A 181 10.64 9.62 9.22
CA ARG A 181 10.65 10.89 8.46
C ARG A 181 9.26 11.35 8.03
N GLY A 182 8.22 10.56 8.24
CA GLY A 182 6.88 10.90 7.76
C GLY A 182 6.69 10.74 6.25
N SER A 183 7.51 9.91 5.57
CA SER A 183 7.38 9.62 4.14
C SER A 183 6.35 8.50 3.94
N TYR A 184 5.09 8.87 4.15
CA TYR A 184 3.88 8.08 3.94
C TYR A 184 2.71 9.02 3.67
N VAL A 185 1.60 8.47 3.19
CA VAL A 185 0.37 9.21 2.87
C VAL A 185 -0.80 8.80 3.73
#